data_AF-A0A2R4P0N0-F1
#
_entry.id   AF-A0A2R4P0N0-F1
#
_cell.length_a   1.000
_cell.length_b   1.000
_cell.length_c   1.000
_cell.angle_alpha   90.00
_cell.angle_beta   90.00
_cell.angle_gamma   90.00
#
_symmetry.space_group_name_H-M   'P 1'
#
loop_
_entity.id
_entity.type
_entity.pdbx_description
1 polymer ?
#
loop_
_entity_poly.entity_id
_entity_poly.type
_entity_poly.pdbx_seq_one_letter_code
_entity_poly.pdbx_strand_id
1 'polypeptide(L)' 'MLLWRVTNNIDALRDIYIDGENFCVDATSKDELEGYTRGWPMQTDCEREVVAELVKRGVVKDEPELFHKFEIFG' A
#
# COMPACT_ATOMS: atom_id res chain seq x y z
N MET A 1 -3.29 1.16 1.61
CA MET A 1 -3.50 2.57 1.23
C MET A 1 -3.18 2.82 -0.26
N LEU A 2 -4.15 3.26 -1.08
CA LEU A 2 -3.99 3.43 -2.55
C LEU A 2 -2.93 4.46 -2.97
N LEU A 3 -2.97 5.67 -2.39
CA LEU A 3 -2.06 6.75 -2.78
C LEU A 3 -0.59 6.36 -2.53
N TRP A 4 -0.31 5.74 -1.38
CA TRP A 4 1.02 5.21 -1.06
C TRP A 4 1.53 4.22 -2.11
N ARG A 5 0.68 3.29 -2.57
CA ARG A 5 1.06 2.33 -3.61
C ARG A 5 1.40 3.05 -4.91
N VAL A 6 0.59 4.01 -5.36
CA VAL A 6 0.89 4.74 -6.60
C VAL A 6 2.18 5.57 -6.50
N THR A 7 2.49 6.15 -5.34
CA THR A 7 3.68 7.01 -5.22
C THR A 7 4.98 6.26 -4.89
N ASN A 8 4.90 5.04 -4.33
CA ASN A 8 6.08 4.29 -3.87
C ASN A 8 6.28 2.95 -4.59
N ASN A 9 5.22 2.35 -5.14
CA ASN A 9 5.25 1.02 -5.74
C ASN A 9 5.27 1.06 -7.28
N ILE A 10 5.64 2.19 -7.88
CA ILE A 10 5.79 2.31 -9.33
C ILE A 10 7.11 2.98 -9.72
N ASP A 11 7.61 2.56 -10.87
CA ASP A 11 8.51 3.30 -11.73
C ASP A 11 7.70 3.86 -12.91
N ALA A 12 7.72 5.18 -13.10
CA ALA A 12 6.87 5.83 -14.10
C ALA A 12 7.16 5.42 -15.55
N LEU A 13 8.38 4.97 -15.85
CA LEU A 13 8.76 4.55 -17.20
C LEU A 13 8.41 3.08 -17.47
N ARG A 14 8.38 2.25 -16.43
CA ARG A 14 8.10 0.82 -16.55
C ARG A 14 6.62 0.49 -16.32
N ASP A 15 6.00 1.09 -15.32
CA ASP A 15 4.71 0.62 -14.77
C ASP A 15 3.50 1.43 -15.26
N ILE A 16 3.72 2.45 -16.10
CA ILE A 16 2.66 3.20 -16.76
C ILE A 16 2.53 2.71 -18.19
N TYR A 17 1.38 2.12 -18.51
CA TYR A 17 1.01 1.71 -19.85
C TYR A 17 -0.04 2.65 -20.42
N ILE A 18 0.12 3.10 -21.66
CA ILE A 18 -0.78 4.04 -22.33
C ILE A 18 -1.33 3.38 -23.59
N ASP A 19 -2.65 3.39 -23.75
CA ASP A 19 -3.36 2.92 -24.94
C ASP A 19 -4.44 3.95 -25.36
N GLY A 20 -4.12 4.74 -26.37
CA GLY A 20 -4.95 5.84 -26.84
C GLY A 20 -5.16 6.91 -25.76
N GLU A 21 -6.41 7.13 -25.37
CA GLU A 21 -6.80 8.07 -24.30
C GLU A 21 -6.82 7.41 -22.90
N ASN A 22 -6.57 6.11 -22.82
CA ASN A 22 -6.56 5.37 -21.56
C ASN A 22 -5.13 5.12 -21.10
N PHE A 23 -4.96 4.99 -19.79
CA PHE A 23 -3.71 4.53 -19.20
C PHE A 23 -3.98 3.56 -18.05
N CYS A 24 -3.03 2.67 -17.83
CA CYS A 24 -3.01 1.71 -16.74
C CYS A 24 -1.75 1.94 -15.90
N VAL A 25 -1.89 1.81 -14.58
CA VAL A 25 -0.77 1.89 -13.65
C VAL A 25 -0.65 0.55 -12.94
N ASP A 26 0.47 -0.13 -13.15
CA ASP A 26 0.78 -1.39 -12.47
C ASP A 26 1.52 -1.14 -11.15
N ALA A 27 0.76 -0.86 -10.09
CA ALA A 27 1.27 -0.65 -8.73
C ALA A 27 1.38 -1.94 -7.90
N THR A 28 1.53 -3.10 -8.54
CA THR A 28 1.82 -4.37 -7.85
C THR A 28 3.26 -4.43 -7.34
N SER A 29 3.52 -5.27 -6.34
CA SER A 29 4.88 -5.48 -5.85
C SER A 29 5.74 -6.14 -6.92
N LYS A 30 6.95 -5.64 -7.15
CA LYS A 30 7.86 -6.23 -8.12
C LYS A 30 8.89 -7.12 -7.48
N ASP A 31 9.24 -8.17 -8.21
CA ASP A 31 10.21 -9.15 -7.77
C ASP A 31 11.17 -9.56 -8.91
N GLU A 32 11.99 -10.56 -8.62
CA GLU A 32 13.01 -11.05 -9.53
C GLU A 32 12.43 -11.66 -10.82
N LEU A 33 11.18 -12.12 -10.82
CA LEU A 33 10.51 -12.68 -12.01
C LEU A 33 10.30 -11.62 -13.09
N GLU A 34 10.24 -10.34 -12.70
CA GLU A 34 10.10 -9.19 -13.58
C GLU A 34 11.45 -8.51 -13.87
N GLY A 35 12.56 -9.13 -13.45
CA GLY A 35 13.90 -8.58 -13.60
C GLY A 35 14.21 -7.45 -12.61
N TYR A 36 13.39 -7.25 -11.58
CA TYR A 36 13.62 -6.26 -10.54
C TYR A 36 14.48 -6.84 -9.41
N THR A 37 15.71 -6.36 -9.29
CA THR A 37 16.73 -6.91 -8.36
C THR A 37 16.99 -6.05 -7.12
N ARG A 38 16.25 -4.93 -6.98
CA ARG A 38 16.37 -4.03 -5.83
C ARG A 38 15.38 -4.44 -4.73
N GLY A 39 15.64 -4.01 -3.51
CA GLY A 39 14.66 -4.16 -2.42
C GLY A 39 13.35 -3.45 -2.76
N TRP A 40 12.22 -4.09 -2.46
CA TRP A 40 10.89 -3.51 -2.63
C TRP A 40 10.44 -2.77 -1.37
N PRO A 41 9.74 -1.63 -1.47
CA PRO A 41 9.21 -0.93 -0.30
C PRO A 41 8.25 -1.80 0.50
N MET A 42 8.34 -1.71 1.83
CA MET A 42 7.36 -2.33 2.72
C MET A 42 6.01 -1.62 2.61
N GLN A 43 4.94 -2.36 2.90
CA GLN A 43 3.61 -1.80 3.05
C GLN A 43 3.49 -0.98 4.35
N THR A 44 2.45 -0.15 4.44
CA THR A 44 2.19 0.70 5.61
C THR A 44 1.35 -0.01 6.67
N ASP A 45 1.55 -1.31 6.82
CA ASP A 45 0.75 -2.14 7.71
C ASP A 45 1.12 -1.87 9.17
N CYS A 46 0.12 -1.89 10.04
CA CYS A 46 0.28 -1.77 11.47
C CYS A 46 -0.04 -3.11 12.15
N GLU A 47 0.67 -3.43 13.23
CA GLU A 47 0.34 -4.58 14.05
C GLU A 47 -1.01 -4.38 14.77
N ARG A 48 -1.81 -5.44 14.83
CA ARG A 48 -3.14 -5.39 15.46
C ARG A 48 -3.04 -5.10 16.94
N GLU A 49 -1.99 -5.60 17.58
CA GLU A 49 -1.68 -5.43 18.99
C GLU A 49 -1.41 -3.95 19.32
N VAL A 50 -0.71 -3.24 18.42
CA VAL A 50 -0.44 -1.80 18.56
C VAL A 50 -1.75 -1.01 18.51
N VAL A 51 -2.62 -1.29 17.54
CA VAL A 51 -3.92 -0.62 17.44
C VAL A 51 -4.79 -0.92 18.66
N ALA A 52 -4.84 -2.19 19.10
CA ALA A 52 -5.59 -2.59 20.29
C ALA A 52 -5.14 -1.85 21.56
N GLU A 53 -3.83 -1.68 21.74
CA GLU A 53 -3.28 -0.93 22.88
C GLU A 53 -3.59 0.57 22.79
N LEU A 54 -3.58 1.17 21.60
CA LEU A 54 -3.96 2.57 21.39
C LEU A 54 -5.45 2.81 21.66
N VAL A 55 -6.32 1.87 21.25
CA VAL A 55 -7.76 1.90 21.57
C VAL A 55 -7.97 1.81 23.07
N LYS A 56 -7.29 0.87 23.74
CA LYS A 56 -7.37 0.69 25.21
C LYS A 56 -6.93 1.95 25.96
N ARG A 57 -5.93 2.67 25.45
CA ARG A 57 -5.45 3.95 26.00
C ARG A 57 -6.36 5.14 25.65
N GLY A 58 -7.38 4.95 24.83
CA GLY A 58 -8.29 6.00 24.37
C GLY A 58 -7.64 7.01 23.41
N VAL A 59 -6.50 6.66 22.82
CA VAL A 59 -5.79 7.53 21.85
C VAL A 59 -6.50 7.52 20.49
N VAL A 60 -7.05 6.37 20.11
CA VAL A 60 -7.83 6.19 18.89
C VAL A 60 -9.14 5.49 19.22
N LYS A 61 -10.15 5.66 18.37
CA LYS A 61 -11.44 4.95 18.47
C LYS A 61 -11.34 3.58 17.79
N ASP A 62 -12.15 2.64 18.26
CA ASP A 62 -12.30 1.34 17.61
C ASP A 62 -13.25 1.47 16.40
N GLU A 63 -12.66 1.66 15.22
CA GLU A 63 -13.38 1.91 13.96
C GLU A 63 -12.97 0.89 12.88
N PRO A 64 -13.43 -0.37 12.94
CA PRO A 64 -12.98 -1.44 12.06
C PRO A 64 -13.25 -1.18 10.57
N GLU A 65 -14.34 -0.48 10.24
CA GLU A 65 -14.65 -0.06 8.87
C GLU A 65 -13.60 0.92 8.32
N LEU A 66 -13.10 1.82 9.17
CA LEU A 66 -12.07 2.78 8.82
C LEU A 66 -10.73 2.06 8.63
N PHE A 67 -10.39 1.13 9.54
CA PHE A 67 -9.17 0.33 9.45
C PHE A 67 -9.13 -0.51 8.17
N HIS A 68 -10.27 -1.09 7.79
CA HIS A 68 -10.40 -1.80 6.52
C HIS A 68 -10.28 -0.84 5.32
N LYS A 69 -11.01 0.28 5.32
CA LYS A 69 -11.01 1.26 4.23
C LYS A 69 -9.61 1.81 3.91
N PHE A 70 -8.78 2.04 4.92
CA PHE A 70 -7.43 2.57 4.72
C PHE A 70 -6.35 1.49 4.67
N GLU A 71 -6.72 0.21 4.78
CA GLU A 71 -5.81 -0.94 4.82
C GLU A 71 -4.74 -0.74 5.92
N ILE A 72 -5.20 -0.48 7.14
CA ILE A 72 -4.29 -0.33 8.30
C ILE A 72 -3.64 -1.66 8.67
N PHE A 73 -4.31 -2.77 8.36
CA PHE A 73 -3.80 -4.12 8.54
C PHE A 73 -3.59 -4.75 7.17
N GLY A 74 -2.38 -5.28 6.94
CA GLY A 74 -2.04 -6.13 5.79
C GLY A 74 -2.31 -7.60 6.03
#